data_AF-A0A6A8MES9-F1
#
_entry.id   AF-A0A6A8MES9-F1
#
_cell.length_a   1.000
_cell.length_b   1.000
_cell.length_c   1.000
_cell.angle_alpha   90.00
_cell.angle_beta   90.00
_cell.angle_gamma   90.00
#
_symmetry.space_group_name_H-M   'P 1'
#
loop_
_entity.id
_entity.type
_entity.pdbx_description
1 polymer ?
#
loop_
_entity_poly.entity_id
_entity_poly.type
_entity_poly.pdbx_seq_one_letter_code
_entity_poly.pdbx_strand_id
1 'polypeptide(L)'
;MKRKMWLAAAIVLCVLAGLRYWQVNANPVCRGVDKEILVKKGQEVHAPGIDFKILSAKMVKGKDNVYLTVKVDLKDRGYHADGKRGIIAAVDKMYFNMPYSISNPSDLDVVDGKGHKITIGHLTSKTPQPLTLKFDNVRSWYDTEDAPARFSFLVGDGNGYKKYSMLLE
;
A
#
# COMPACT_ATOMS: atom_id res chain seq x y z
N MET A 1 17.71 -40.13 -33.24
CA MET A 1 16.35 -40.10 -32.67
C MET A 1 16.23 -39.22 -31.42
N LYS A 2 16.97 -39.50 -30.33
CA LYS A 2 16.83 -38.80 -29.03
C LYS A 2 16.90 -37.27 -29.11
N ARG A 3 17.85 -36.70 -29.88
CA ARG A 3 18.03 -35.25 -30.02
C ARG A 3 16.86 -34.52 -30.70
N LYS A 4 16.23 -35.14 -31.71
CA LYS A 4 15.03 -34.59 -32.38
C LYS A 4 13.81 -34.63 -31.43
N MET A 5 13.74 -35.66 -30.59
CA MET A 5 12.71 -35.82 -29.56
C MET A 5 12.83 -34.76 -28.46
N TRP A 6 14.05 -34.49 -27.97
CA TRP A 6 14.32 -33.41 -27.01
C TRP A 6 14.02 -32.02 -27.57
N LEU A 7 14.36 -31.79 -28.84
CA LEU A 7 14.04 -30.53 -29.52
C LEU A 7 12.53 -30.31 -29.61
N ALA A 8 11.77 -31.35 -29.98
CA ALA A 8 10.32 -31.30 -30.03
C ALA A 8 9.71 -31.05 -28.65
N ALA A 9 10.20 -31.73 -27.60
CA ALA A 9 9.72 -31.50 -26.23
C ALA A 9 9.99 -30.08 -25.73
N ALA A 10 11.16 -29.51 -26.05
CA ALA A 10 11.50 -28.13 -25.70
C ALA A 10 10.58 -27.13 -26.41
N ILE A 11 10.29 -27.34 -27.70
CA ILE A 11 9.37 -26.48 -28.46
C ILE A 11 7.96 -26.53 -27.85
N VAL A 12 7.46 -27.72 -27.50
CA VAL A 12 6.15 -27.88 -26.84
C VAL A 12 6.12 -27.14 -25.51
N LEU A 13 7.17 -27.25 -24.69
CA LEU A 13 7.29 -26.52 -23.42
C LEU A 13 7.29 -25.00 -23.62
N CYS A 14 8.02 -24.49 -24.62
CA CYS A 14 8.03 -23.06 -24.94
C CYS A 14 6.66 -22.56 -25.41
N VAL A 15 5.94 -23.33 -26.23
CA VAL A 15 4.59 -22.98 -26.69
C VAL A 15 3.62 -22.98 -25.51
N LEU A 16 3.67 -23.97 -24.63
CA LEU A 16 2.83 -24.02 -23.43
C LEU A 16 3.14 -22.87 -22.46
N ALA A 17 4.41 -22.54 -22.26
CA ALA A 17 4.82 -21.39 -21.45
C ALA A 17 4.34 -20.07 -22.08
N GLY A 18 4.45 -19.92 -23.40
CA GLY A 18 3.96 -18.76 -24.15
C GLY A 18 2.45 -18.61 -24.07
N LEU A 19 1.69 -19.71 -24.22
CA LEU A 19 0.24 -19.72 -24.05
C LEU A 19 -0.17 -19.39 -22.63
N ARG A 20 0.55 -19.92 -21.62
CA ARG A 20 0.29 -19.61 -20.22
C ARG A 20 0.58 -18.15 -19.90
N TYR A 21 1.70 -17.64 -20.41
CA TYR A 21 2.08 -16.23 -20.29
C TYR A 21 1.04 -15.33 -20.94
N TRP A 22 0.58 -15.67 -22.16
CA TRP A 22 -0.45 -14.93 -22.85
C TRP A 22 -1.79 -15.00 -22.11
N GLN A 23 -2.23 -16.16 -21.62
CA GLN A 23 -3.45 -16.27 -20.79
C GLN A 23 -3.41 -15.39 -19.53
N VAL A 24 -2.25 -15.32 -18.86
CA VAL A 24 -2.07 -14.48 -17.67
C VAL A 24 -2.08 -12.98 -18.02
N ASN A 25 -1.62 -12.61 -19.21
CA ASN A 25 -1.42 -11.21 -19.63
C ASN A 25 -2.37 -10.72 -20.74
N ALA A 26 -3.29 -11.54 -21.26
CA ALA A 26 -4.16 -11.20 -22.39
C ALA A 26 -5.24 -10.17 -22.01
N ASN A 27 -5.54 -10.06 -20.72
CA ASN A 27 -6.43 -9.04 -20.16
C ASN A 27 -5.76 -8.45 -18.92
N PRO A 28 -4.76 -7.57 -19.07
CA PRO A 28 -4.35 -6.73 -17.97
C PRO A 28 -5.49 -5.72 -17.82
N VAL A 29 -6.55 -6.12 -17.12
CA VAL A 29 -7.52 -5.15 -16.65
C VAL A 29 -6.70 -4.29 -15.70
N CYS A 30 -6.31 -3.09 -16.12
CA CYS A 30 -5.75 -2.06 -15.26
C CYS A 30 -6.85 -1.67 -14.27
N ARG A 31 -7.04 -2.52 -13.26
CA ARG A 31 -8.01 -2.37 -12.19
C ARG A 31 -7.41 -1.35 -11.23
N GLY A 32 -7.54 -0.08 -11.62
CA GLY A 32 -7.06 1.05 -10.85
C GLY A 32 -7.87 1.26 -9.57
N VAL A 33 -7.79 2.47 -9.03
CA VAL A 33 -8.67 2.90 -7.94
C VAL A 33 -10.06 3.12 -8.51
N ASP A 34 -11.02 2.30 -8.11
CA ASP A 34 -12.42 2.42 -8.55
C ASP A 34 -13.20 3.44 -7.72
N LYS A 35 -12.79 3.61 -6.46
CA LYS A 35 -13.42 4.52 -5.51
C LYS A 35 -12.43 5.06 -4.48
N GLU A 36 -12.52 6.37 -4.23
CA GLU A 36 -11.90 7.02 -3.07
C GLU A 36 -12.95 7.25 -1.96
N ILE A 37 -12.61 6.86 -0.74
CA ILE A 37 -13.46 6.95 0.45
C ILE A 37 -12.76 7.85 1.47
N LEU A 38 -13.37 8.99 1.79
CA LEU A 38 -12.86 9.86 2.84
C LEU A 38 -13.21 9.30 4.21
N VAL A 39 -12.20 9.14 5.06
CA VAL A 39 -12.32 8.61 6.42
C VAL A 39 -12.00 9.69 7.46
N LYS A 40 -12.69 9.63 8.60
CA LYS A 40 -12.47 10.56 9.71
C LYS A 40 -11.56 9.94 10.76
N LYS A 41 -10.82 10.78 11.49
CA LYS A 41 -10.09 10.36 12.68
C LYS A 41 -11.03 9.63 13.66
N GLY A 42 -10.57 8.50 14.19
CA GLY A 42 -11.30 7.68 15.15
C GLY A 42 -12.38 6.78 14.55
N GLN A 43 -12.66 6.88 13.24
CA GLN A 43 -13.57 5.98 12.55
C GLN A 43 -12.93 4.60 12.40
N GLU A 44 -13.65 3.56 12.83
CA GLU A 44 -13.28 2.18 12.52
C GLU A 44 -13.76 1.84 11.11
N VAL A 45 -12.86 1.28 10.30
CA VAL A 45 -13.12 0.93 8.91
C VAL A 45 -12.85 -0.56 8.73
N HIS A 46 -13.86 -1.25 8.21
CA HIS A 46 -13.77 -2.65 7.84
C HIS A 46 -13.46 -2.77 6.35
N ALA A 47 -12.25 -3.21 6.03
CA ALA A 47 -11.80 -3.41 4.65
C ALA A 47 -11.39 -4.87 4.41
N PRO A 48 -11.33 -5.33 3.15
CA PRO A 48 -10.84 -6.68 2.85
C PRO A 48 -9.47 -6.95 3.48
N GLY A 49 -9.37 -8.02 4.27
CA GLY A 49 -8.11 -8.46 4.90
C GLY A 49 -7.61 -7.61 6.09
N ILE A 50 -8.23 -6.46 6.38
CA ILE A 50 -7.77 -5.57 7.45
C ILE A 50 -8.90 -4.69 8.00
N ASP A 51 -9.03 -4.63 9.33
CA ASP A 51 -9.75 -3.53 9.99
C ASP A 51 -8.73 -2.47 10.42
N PHE A 52 -9.06 -1.20 10.23
CA PHE A 52 -8.17 -0.11 10.63
C PHE A 52 -8.90 1.08 11.23
N LYS A 53 -8.18 1.82 12.07
CA LYS A 53 -8.65 3.06 12.69
C LYS A 53 -7.51 4.06 12.81
N ILE A 54 -7.68 5.23 12.19
CA ILE A 54 -6.69 6.31 12.31
C ILE A 54 -6.92 7.04 13.63
N LEU A 55 -6.01 6.87 14.58
CA LEU A 55 -6.11 7.46 15.92
C LEU A 55 -5.66 8.90 15.94
N SER A 56 -4.64 9.24 15.16
CA SER A 56 -4.16 10.62 14.97
C SER A 56 -3.38 10.74 13.68
N ALA A 57 -3.45 11.90 13.05
CA ALA A 57 -2.53 12.32 12.00
C ALA A 57 -2.05 13.74 12.35
N LYS A 58 -0.74 13.97 12.31
CA LYS A 58 -0.14 15.28 12.57
C LYS A 58 0.86 15.58 11.48
N MET A 59 0.62 16.67 10.75
CA MET A 59 1.54 17.20 9.76
C MET A 59 2.32 18.38 10.37
N VAL A 60 3.62 18.44 10.10
CA VAL A 60 4.51 19.53 10.53
C VAL A 60 5.33 19.98 9.35
N LYS A 61 5.26 21.27 9.04
CA LYS A 61 6.03 21.90 7.97
C LYS A 61 7.37 22.35 8.55
N GLY A 62 8.45 21.68 8.16
CA GLY A 62 9.82 22.10 8.44
C GLY A 62 10.30 23.15 7.44
N LYS A 63 11.60 23.47 7.49
CA LYS A 63 12.21 24.38 6.52
C LYS A 63 12.22 23.77 5.11
N ASP A 64 12.75 22.55 4.98
CA ASP A 64 12.99 21.91 3.68
C ASP A 64 12.05 20.71 3.43
N ASN A 65 11.46 20.15 4.49
CA ASN A 65 10.60 18.96 4.44
C ASN A 65 9.25 19.20 5.14
N VAL A 66 8.26 18.41 4.76
CA VAL A 66 7.00 18.24 5.51
C VAL A 66 6.98 16.84 6.09
N TYR A 67 6.75 16.78 7.39
CA TYR A 67 6.69 15.53 8.14
C TYR A 67 5.24 15.19 8.47
N LEU A 68 4.83 13.96 8.22
CA LEU A 68 3.55 13.43 8.63
C LEU A 68 3.77 12.28 9.61
N THR A 69 3.18 12.39 10.79
CA THR A 69 3.11 11.29 11.76
C THR A 69 1.66 10.82 11.90
N VAL A 70 1.42 9.55 11.60
CA VAL A 70 0.11 8.91 11.70
C VAL A 70 0.17 7.80 12.75
N LYS A 71 -0.74 7.81 13.71
CA LYS A 71 -0.99 6.65 14.57
C LYS A 71 -2.21 5.91 14.05
N VAL A 72 -2.03 4.65 13.73
CA VAL A 72 -3.07 3.77 13.18
C VAL A 72 -3.14 2.51 14.02
N ASP A 73 -4.37 2.11 14.36
CA ASP A 73 -4.64 0.79 14.90
C ASP A 73 -5.02 -0.15 13.75
N LEU A 74 -4.39 -1.31 13.70
CA LEU A 74 -4.55 -2.30 12.65
C LEU A 74 -4.88 -3.66 13.24
N LYS A 75 -5.95 -4.27 12.74
CA LYS A 75 -6.36 -5.62 13.12
C LYS A 75 -6.41 -6.51 11.89
N ASP A 76 -5.51 -7.47 11.87
CA ASP A 76 -5.42 -8.48 10.80
C ASP A 76 -6.71 -9.31 10.75
N ARG A 77 -7.31 -9.40 9.56
CA ARG A 77 -8.50 -10.22 9.30
C ARG A 77 -8.23 -11.35 8.32
N GLY A 78 -6.98 -11.51 7.87
CA GLY A 78 -6.56 -12.56 6.96
C GLY A 78 -5.82 -12.01 5.75
N TYR A 79 -6.03 -12.64 4.60
CA TYR A 79 -5.32 -12.29 3.38
C TYR A 79 -5.99 -11.14 2.64
N HIS A 80 -5.17 -10.23 2.12
CA HIS A 80 -5.60 -9.33 1.05
C HIS A 80 -5.75 -10.12 -0.25
N ALA A 81 -6.45 -9.55 -1.21
CA ALA A 81 -6.68 -10.20 -2.49
C ALA A 81 -5.39 -10.46 -3.30
N ASP A 82 -4.27 -9.83 -2.94
CA ASP A 82 -2.95 -10.06 -3.53
C ASP A 82 -2.16 -11.20 -2.85
N GLY A 83 -2.77 -11.92 -1.90
CA GLY A 83 -2.17 -13.05 -1.20
C GLY A 83 -1.17 -12.67 -0.10
N LYS A 84 -0.96 -11.38 0.16
CA LYS A 84 -0.12 -10.92 1.28
C LYS A 84 -0.92 -10.88 2.59
N ARG A 85 -0.22 -11.02 3.73
CA ARG A 85 -0.82 -10.93 5.07
C ARG A 85 -1.33 -9.52 5.37
N GLY A 86 -2.48 -9.45 6.04
CA GLY A 86 -3.24 -8.25 6.41
C GLY A 86 -2.40 -7.00 6.67
N ILE A 87 -1.53 -7.07 7.69
CA ILE A 87 -0.81 -5.89 8.18
C ILE A 87 0.37 -5.48 7.29
N ILE A 88 1.13 -6.44 6.75
CA ILE A 88 2.26 -6.12 5.84
C ILE A 88 1.72 -5.44 4.59
N ALA A 89 0.70 -6.05 3.97
CA ALA A 89 0.04 -5.51 2.79
C ALA A 89 -0.59 -4.14 3.07
N ALA A 90 -1.18 -3.98 4.26
CA ALA A 90 -1.77 -2.72 4.66
C ALA A 90 -0.73 -1.60 4.72
N VAL A 91 0.35 -1.79 5.47
CA VAL A 91 1.36 -0.75 5.68
C VAL A 91 2.13 -0.44 4.39
N ASP A 92 2.43 -1.44 3.56
CA ASP A 92 3.09 -1.28 2.24
C ASP A 92 2.28 -0.41 1.26
N LYS A 93 0.98 -0.21 1.51
CA LYS A 93 0.06 0.55 0.66
C LYS A 93 -0.43 1.84 1.31
N MET A 94 0.17 2.25 2.42
CA MET A 94 -0.04 3.54 3.06
C MET A 94 0.97 4.54 2.56
N TYR A 95 0.51 5.74 2.20
CA TYR A 95 1.37 6.78 1.66
C TYR A 95 0.85 8.17 2.00
N PHE A 96 1.79 9.11 2.08
CA PHE A 96 1.51 10.52 2.21
C PHE A 96 1.27 11.11 0.81
N ASN A 97 0.00 11.38 0.49
CA ASN A 97 -0.40 11.90 -0.80
C ASN A 97 -0.35 13.44 -0.81
N MET A 98 0.72 13.96 -1.41
CA MET A 98 0.83 15.37 -1.79
C MET A 98 0.32 15.62 -3.21
N PRO A 99 -0.30 16.78 -3.49
CA PRO A 99 -0.68 17.17 -4.84
C PRO A 99 0.56 17.15 -5.76
N TYR A 100 0.52 16.36 -6.84
CA TYR A 100 1.54 16.26 -7.90
C TYR A 100 2.97 15.78 -7.54
N SER A 101 3.12 14.74 -6.71
CA SER A 101 4.31 13.89 -6.91
C SER A 101 4.04 12.89 -8.06
N ILE A 102 4.93 12.83 -9.03
CA ILE A 102 4.88 11.84 -10.13
C ILE A 102 5.22 10.42 -9.61
N SER A 103 5.81 10.37 -8.41
CA SER A 103 6.00 9.19 -7.57
C SER A 103 6.10 9.70 -6.12
N ASN A 104 5.31 9.18 -5.18
CA ASN A 104 5.30 9.61 -3.77
C ASN A 104 6.01 8.57 -2.88
N PRO A 105 7.29 8.17 -3.12
CA PRO A 105 8.04 7.45 -2.11
C PRO A 105 8.44 8.47 -1.06
N SER A 106 7.56 8.72 -0.10
CA SER A 106 7.96 9.24 1.20
C SER A 106 8.67 8.12 1.95
N ASP A 107 9.83 8.39 2.56
CA ASP A 107 10.47 7.38 3.40
C ASP A 107 9.52 7.05 4.56
N LEU A 108 9.12 5.78 4.65
CA LEU A 108 8.19 5.29 5.66
C LEU A 108 8.97 4.64 6.80
N ASP A 109 8.99 5.31 7.95
CA ASP A 109 9.45 4.74 9.21
C ASP A 109 8.25 4.21 10.02
N VAL A 110 8.35 2.98 10.50
CA VAL A 110 7.28 2.32 11.26
C VAL A 110 7.77 2.01 12.66
N VAL A 111 7.02 2.47 13.65
CA VAL A 111 7.27 2.23 15.08
C VAL A 111 6.08 1.49 15.68
N ASP A 112 6.31 0.41 16.43
CA ASP A 112 5.25 -0.35 17.07
C ASP A 112 4.68 0.34 18.33
N GLY A 113 3.63 -0.25 18.90
CA GLY A 113 3.00 0.23 20.13
C GLY A 113 3.90 0.19 21.38
N LYS A 114 5.10 -0.41 21.30
CA LYS A 114 6.12 -0.41 22.36
C LYS A 114 7.25 0.60 22.10
N GLY A 115 7.22 1.31 20.98
CA GLY A 115 8.25 2.30 20.62
C GLY A 115 9.43 1.73 19.83
N HIS A 116 9.37 0.48 19.38
CA HIS A 116 10.44 -0.12 18.58
C HIS A 116 10.25 0.17 17.10
N LYS A 117 11.35 0.54 16.42
CA LYS A 117 11.38 0.62 14.96
C LYS A 117 11.29 -0.78 14.36
N ILE A 118 10.39 -0.97 13.39
CA ILE A 118 10.15 -2.26 12.74
C ILE A 118 10.16 -2.08 11.22
N THR A 119 10.88 -2.95 10.51
CA THR A 119 10.79 -3.03 9.05
C THR A 119 9.45 -3.63 8.63
N ILE A 120 8.82 -3.08 7.58
CA ILE A 120 7.50 -3.53 7.07
C ILE A 120 7.42 -5.06 6.87
N GLY A 121 8.48 -5.69 6.34
CA GLY A 121 8.53 -7.14 6.12
C GLY A 121 8.49 -8.00 7.40
N HIS A 122 8.69 -7.41 8.58
CA HIS A 122 8.63 -8.09 9.88
C HIS A 122 7.31 -7.84 10.63
N LEU A 123 6.37 -7.09 10.04
CA LEU A 123 5.07 -6.89 10.65
C LEU A 123 4.24 -8.19 10.65
N THR A 124 3.53 -8.44 11.74
CA THR A 124 2.67 -9.61 11.89
C THR A 124 1.38 -9.23 12.63
N SER A 125 0.40 -10.12 12.64
CA SER A 125 -0.82 -9.96 13.45
C SER A 125 -0.56 -9.82 14.95
N LYS A 126 0.65 -10.16 15.43
CA LYS A 126 1.08 -10.02 16.82
C LYS A 126 1.90 -8.76 17.09
N THR A 127 2.18 -7.96 16.07
CA THR A 127 2.94 -6.71 16.26
C THR A 127 2.17 -5.77 17.18
N PRO A 128 2.82 -5.22 18.24
CA PRO A 128 2.15 -4.33 19.19
C PRO A 128 1.51 -3.13 18.48
N GLN A 129 0.23 -2.90 18.78
CA GLN A 129 -0.55 -1.77 18.27
C GLN A 129 -0.66 -0.65 19.33
N PRO A 130 -0.97 0.60 18.93
CA PRO A 130 -1.08 1.08 17.55
C PRO A 130 0.30 1.27 16.90
N LEU A 131 0.36 1.16 15.58
CA LEU A 131 1.56 1.56 14.83
C LEU A 131 1.64 3.08 14.70
N THR A 132 2.86 3.61 14.76
CA THR A 132 3.19 4.98 14.39
C THR A 132 3.94 4.96 13.06
N LEU A 133 3.32 5.50 12.03
CA LEU A 133 3.88 5.68 10.70
C LEU A 133 4.42 7.10 10.61
N LYS A 134 5.66 7.25 10.18
CA LYS A 134 6.27 8.55 9.93
C LYS A 134 6.67 8.61 8.47
N PHE A 135 6.24 9.68 7.84
CA PHE A 135 6.55 10.01 6.47
C PHE A 135 7.24 11.36 6.45
N ASP A 136 8.18 11.53 5.55
CA ASP A 136 8.75 12.81 5.19
C ASP A 136 8.74 12.97 3.68
N ASN A 137 8.63 14.22 3.26
CA ASN A 137 8.60 14.57 1.85
C ASN A 137 9.10 15.99 1.66
N VAL A 138 9.52 16.33 0.43
CA VAL A 138 10.09 17.63 0.12
C VAL A 138 9.02 18.71 0.20
N ARG A 139 9.32 19.80 0.92
CA ARG A 139 8.35 20.88 1.15
C ARG A 139 7.90 21.57 -0.15
N SER A 140 8.80 21.70 -1.12
CA SER A 140 8.47 22.34 -2.40
C SER A 140 7.32 21.67 -3.14
N TRP A 141 7.05 20.37 -2.92
CA TRP A 141 5.91 19.68 -3.54
C TRP A 141 4.59 19.93 -2.81
N TYR A 142 4.65 20.29 -1.54
CA TYR A 142 3.47 20.66 -0.77
C TYR A 142 3.07 22.12 -1.05
N ASP A 143 4.04 23.03 -1.15
CA ASP A 143 3.78 24.47 -1.30
C ASP A 143 3.32 24.87 -2.73
N THR A 144 3.28 23.94 -3.70
CA THR A 144 2.91 24.22 -5.10
C THR A 144 1.42 24.38 -5.37
N GLU A 145 0.53 23.90 -4.48
CA GLU A 145 -0.91 23.88 -4.73
C GLU A 145 -1.73 24.15 -3.46
N ASP A 146 -2.91 24.76 -3.63
CA ASP A 146 -3.86 25.05 -2.54
C ASP A 146 -4.69 23.82 -2.10
N ALA A 147 -4.43 22.64 -2.66
CA ALA A 147 -5.17 21.43 -2.33
C ALA A 147 -4.64 20.80 -1.02
N PRO A 148 -5.54 20.39 -0.09
CA PRO A 148 -5.11 19.77 1.16
C PRO A 148 -4.42 18.43 0.89
N ALA A 149 -3.26 18.23 1.52
CA ALA A 149 -2.57 16.96 1.50
C ALA A 149 -3.39 15.87 2.21
N ARG A 150 -3.12 14.60 1.89
CA ARG A 150 -3.92 13.47 2.39
C ARG A 150 -3.02 12.36 2.87
N PHE A 151 -3.42 11.70 3.95
CA PHE A 151 -2.93 10.35 4.22
C PHE A 151 -3.82 9.37 3.47
N SER A 152 -3.24 8.50 2.66
CA SER A 152 -3.99 7.55 1.84
C SER A 152 -3.53 6.12 2.07
N PHE A 153 -4.47 5.18 1.93
CA PHE A 153 -4.25 3.76 2.09
C PHE A 153 -5.04 3.00 1.01
N LEU A 154 -4.36 2.14 0.24
CA LEU A 154 -4.99 1.31 -0.79
C LEU A 154 -5.24 -0.12 -0.29
N VAL A 155 -6.47 -0.60 -0.45
CA VAL A 155 -6.87 -1.98 -0.11
C VAL A 155 -7.33 -2.70 -1.37
N GLY A 156 -6.70 -3.83 -1.67
CA GLY A 156 -7.09 -4.69 -2.79
C GLY A 156 -8.31 -5.55 -2.43
N ASP A 157 -9.33 -5.58 -3.29
CA ASP A 157 -10.56 -6.36 -3.08
C ASP A 157 -10.75 -7.52 -4.07
N GLY A 158 -9.73 -7.78 -4.91
CA GLY A 158 -9.72 -8.83 -5.93
C GLY A 158 -10.19 -8.35 -7.30
N ASN A 159 -10.93 -7.25 -7.36
CA ASN A 159 -11.40 -6.62 -8.59
C ASN A 159 -10.78 -5.24 -8.84
N GLY A 160 -10.03 -4.70 -7.89
CA GLY A 160 -9.22 -3.50 -8.03
C GLY A 160 -8.73 -3.02 -6.67
N TYR A 161 -8.63 -1.71 -6.50
CA TYR A 161 -8.24 -1.09 -5.24
C TYR A 161 -9.27 -0.07 -4.78
N LYS A 162 -9.65 -0.17 -3.51
CA LYS A 162 -10.34 0.91 -2.81
C LYS A 162 -9.30 1.80 -2.15
N LYS A 163 -9.40 3.11 -2.38
CA LYS A 163 -8.54 4.09 -1.73
C LYS A 163 -9.27 4.72 -0.56
N TYR A 164 -8.69 4.60 0.62
CA TYR A 164 -9.15 5.31 1.80
C TYR A 164 -8.24 6.51 2.04
N SER A 165 -8.81 7.69 2.28
CA SER A 165 -8.05 8.92 2.47
C SER A 165 -8.54 9.71 3.66
N MET A 166 -7.62 10.24 4.46
CA MET A 166 -7.90 11.25 5.47
C MET A 166 -7.30 12.57 5.01
N LEU A 167 -8.10 13.63 4.96
CA LEU A 167 -7.59 14.98 4.73
C LEU A 167 -6.72 15.40 5.92
N LEU A 168 -5.59 16.03 5.62
CA LEU A 168 -4.66 16.55 6.61
C LEU A 168 -4.87 18.05 6.71
N GLU A 169 -5.21 18.50 7.90
CA GLU A 169 -5.34 19.92 8.27
C GLU A 169 -4.02 20.44 8.87
#